data_AF-A0AAD6T0Z4-F1
#
_entry.id   AF-A0AAD6T0Z4-F1
#
_cell.length_a   1.000
_cell.length_b   1.000
_cell.length_c   1.000
_cell.angle_alpha   90.00
_cell.angle_beta   90.00
_cell.angle_gamma   90.00
#
_symmetry.space_group_name_H-M   'P 1'
#
loop_
_entity.id
_entity.type
_entity.pdbx_description
1 polymer ?
#
loop_
_entity_poly.entity_id
_entity_poly.type
_entity_poly.pdbx_seq_one_letter_code
_entity_poly.pdbx_strand_id
1 'polypeptide(L)'
;MQHSTAANITAMSGTVRGFDPSGDMTSIQSVLIRKTDGTQVSVNDVALVADCTGPTQSGLKWLKSAGFALPENLRRSYNGNMRYTTICFNVTPELEARLPIPTLSKDTIMIYANLPHSNFGCFLVGLMKLEKNTMQLLFSDSGEGESDMPRVVSDILPYLQRFPGHAPISPWFLEAVALLCEQGDPLFYHNKIPTQSYIEYHRVPARDLPSNFIAIGDANLQLNPIHGQGFAKIMLNGITLNALLHSLNTTSLPRDFPTRYFKKNAVYTGGMWDGTRLQDYAYPTCQPMEGETRETGRFIRWFGAKLVTAATQDEEVATAMWTARHLLAADSVFFAPTVLWKILWTSSRF
;
A
#
# COMPACT_ATOMS: atom_id res chain seq x y z
N MET A 1 -15.35 20.02 -14.52
CA MET A 1 -15.47 18.85 -15.40
C MET A 1 -16.40 17.85 -14.74
N GLN A 2 -17.61 17.67 -15.26
CA GLN A 2 -18.47 16.55 -14.88
C GLN A 2 -17.89 15.30 -15.53
N HIS A 3 -17.24 14.44 -14.75
CA HIS A 3 -16.90 13.11 -15.22
C HIS A 3 -18.21 12.35 -15.46
N SER A 4 -18.36 11.81 -16.67
CA SER A 4 -19.40 10.84 -17.02
C SER A 4 -19.40 9.71 -15.98
N THR A 5 -20.34 9.76 -15.05
CA THR A 5 -20.65 8.61 -14.19
C THR A 5 -21.32 7.59 -15.09
N ALA A 6 -20.83 6.34 -15.08
CA ALA A 6 -21.51 5.24 -15.76
C ALA A 6 -23.02 5.25 -15.42
N ALA A 7 -23.88 4.86 -16.36
CA ALA A 7 -25.34 5.07 -16.26
C ALA A 7 -26.01 4.58 -14.96
N ASN A 8 -25.34 3.70 -14.20
CA ASN A 8 -25.83 3.12 -12.96
C ASN A 8 -25.05 3.58 -11.70
N ILE A 9 -24.24 4.63 -11.80
CA ILE A 9 -23.46 5.18 -10.69
C ILE A 9 -23.97 6.57 -10.34
N THR A 10 -24.41 6.75 -9.10
CA THR A 10 -24.72 8.07 -8.54
C THR A 10 -23.64 8.46 -7.54
N ALA A 11 -23.00 9.60 -7.76
CA ALA A 11 -22.06 10.17 -6.81
C ALA A 11 -22.76 11.21 -5.92
N MET A 12 -22.49 11.16 -4.60
CA MET A 12 -23.01 12.11 -3.63
C MET A 12 -21.87 12.71 -2.81
N SER A 13 -21.79 14.05 -2.78
CA SER A 13 -20.81 14.76 -1.95
C SER A 13 -21.30 14.85 -0.49
N GLY A 14 -20.50 14.39 0.46
CA GLY A 14 -20.81 14.43 1.88
C GLY A 14 -19.85 13.60 2.73
N THR A 15 -20.17 13.47 4.01
CA THR A 15 -19.44 12.65 4.98
C THR A 15 -20.39 11.65 5.63
N VAL A 16 -20.08 10.35 5.51
CA VAL A 16 -20.79 9.30 6.26
C VAL A 16 -20.55 9.50 7.76
N ARG A 17 -21.62 9.44 8.55
CA ARG A 17 -21.59 9.66 10.00
C ARG A 17 -21.79 8.37 10.80
N GLY A 18 -22.48 7.39 10.23
CA GLY A 18 -22.73 6.11 10.88
C GLY A 18 -23.65 5.22 10.06
N PHE A 19 -24.02 4.10 10.66
CA PHE A 19 -24.94 3.11 10.12
C PHE A 19 -26.12 2.96 11.07
N ASP A 20 -27.32 2.80 10.54
CA ASP A 20 -28.45 2.30 11.32
C ASP A 20 -28.61 0.79 11.07
N PRO A 21 -28.60 -0.05 12.11
CA PRO A 21 -28.76 -1.49 11.96
C PRO A 21 -30.23 -1.86 11.73
N SER A 22 -30.46 -3.05 11.18
CA SER A 22 -31.78 -3.68 11.21
C SER A 22 -32.21 -3.98 12.65
N GLY A 23 -33.53 -4.07 12.90
CA GLY A 23 -34.07 -4.33 14.24
C GLY A 23 -33.60 -5.65 14.88
N ASP A 24 -33.20 -6.63 14.07
CA ASP A 24 -32.64 -7.91 14.51
C ASP A 24 -31.09 -7.93 14.57
N MET A 25 -30.43 -6.79 14.31
CA MET A 25 -28.96 -6.63 14.31
C MET A 25 -28.22 -7.54 13.31
N THR A 26 -28.87 -7.93 12.21
CA THR A 26 -28.27 -8.81 11.20
C THR A 26 -27.76 -8.09 9.95
N SER A 27 -28.16 -6.85 9.71
CA SER A 27 -27.73 -6.08 8.55
C SER A 27 -27.68 -4.58 8.84
N ILE A 28 -27.07 -3.82 7.94
CA ILE A 28 -27.14 -2.36 7.91
C ILE A 28 -28.35 -1.99 7.06
N GLN A 29 -29.34 -1.31 7.66
CA GLN A 29 -30.55 -0.90 6.96
C GLN A 29 -30.37 0.44 6.26
N SER A 30 -29.60 1.35 6.85
CA SER A 30 -29.34 2.66 6.27
C SER A 30 -27.92 3.19 6.57
N VAL A 31 -27.49 4.14 5.75
CA VAL A 31 -26.24 4.89 5.94
C VAL A 31 -26.57 6.38 6.12
N LEU A 32 -26.13 6.94 7.24
CA LEU A 32 -26.33 8.35 7.59
C LEU A 32 -25.23 9.21 6.96
N ILE A 33 -25.62 10.22 6.19
CA ILE A 33 -24.70 11.11 5.46
C ILE A 33 -24.99 12.56 5.86
N ARG A 34 -23.94 13.30 6.23
CA ARG A 34 -23.99 14.76 6.33
C ARG A 34 -23.49 15.36 5.02
N LYS A 35 -24.36 16.06 4.29
CA LYS A 35 -24.03 16.76 3.05
C LYS A 35 -23.16 17.99 3.31
N THR A 36 -22.58 18.53 2.23
CA THR A 36 -21.70 19.71 2.28
C THR A 36 -22.42 20.98 2.72
N ASP A 37 -23.74 21.08 2.48
CA ASP A 37 -24.61 22.18 2.96
C ASP A 37 -24.99 22.03 4.45
N GLY A 38 -24.51 20.99 5.13
CA GLY A 38 -24.78 20.71 6.53
C GLY A 38 -26.03 19.87 6.79
N THR A 39 -26.88 19.64 5.78
CA THR A 39 -28.07 18.80 5.92
C THR A 39 -27.70 17.33 6.15
N GLN A 40 -28.59 16.60 6.81
CA GLN A 40 -28.43 15.15 7.03
C GLN A 40 -29.43 14.39 6.17
N VAL A 41 -28.95 13.34 5.52
CA VAL A 41 -29.78 12.43 4.73
C VAL A 41 -29.45 10.98 5.09
N SER A 42 -30.44 10.12 4.94
CA SER A 42 -30.28 8.68 5.09
C SER A 42 -30.40 8.02 3.72
N VAL A 43 -29.46 7.14 3.40
CA VAL A 43 -29.59 6.21 2.27
C VAL A 43 -30.14 4.91 2.83
N ASN A 44 -31.40 4.59 2.51
CA ASN A 44 -32.10 3.41 3.00
C ASN A 44 -32.01 2.24 1.99
N ASP A 45 -32.57 1.09 2.36
CA ASP A 45 -32.67 -0.12 1.53
C ASP A 45 -31.30 -0.59 0.99
N VAL A 46 -30.29 -0.56 1.87
CA VAL A 46 -28.91 -0.80 1.50
C VAL A 46 -28.63 -2.29 1.32
N ALA A 47 -28.43 -2.70 0.06
CA ALA A 47 -28.10 -4.09 -0.26
C ALA A 47 -26.68 -4.50 0.16
N LEU A 48 -25.72 -3.57 0.09
CA LEU A 48 -24.31 -3.78 0.46
C LEU A 48 -23.65 -2.44 0.80
N VAL A 49 -22.90 -2.41 1.89
CA VAL A 49 -21.98 -1.34 2.27
C VAL A 49 -20.54 -1.81 2.04
N ALA A 50 -19.79 -1.06 1.24
CA ALA A 50 -18.35 -1.22 1.11
C ALA A 50 -17.62 -0.04 1.75
N ASP A 51 -16.90 -0.29 2.85
CA ASP A 51 -16.00 0.70 3.43
C ASP A 51 -14.76 0.86 2.55
N CYS A 52 -14.68 2.00 1.86
CA CYS A 52 -13.55 2.42 1.04
C CYS A 52 -12.86 3.67 1.63
N THR A 53 -12.95 3.89 2.94
CA THR A 53 -12.46 5.11 3.62
C THR A 53 -10.94 5.17 3.82
N GLY A 54 -10.23 4.22 3.22
CA GLY A 54 -8.79 4.15 3.21
C GLY A 54 -8.19 4.06 4.63
N PRO A 55 -7.05 4.75 4.90
CA PRO A 55 -6.37 4.74 6.20
C PRO A 55 -7.23 5.14 7.40
N THR A 56 -8.35 5.85 7.19
CA THR A 56 -9.22 6.23 8.31
C THR A 56 -9.95 5.02 8.90
N GLN A 57 -10.15 3.96 8.11
CA GLN A 57 -10.78 2.71 8.53
C GLN A 57 -12.07 2.93 9.32
N SER A 58 -12.92 3.83 8.80
CA SER A 58 -14.05 4.38 9.55
C SER A 58 -15.18 3.37 9.75
N GLY A 59 -15.28 2.33 8.91
CA GLY A 59 -16.28 1.28 9.02
C GLY A 59 -16.26 0.56 10.36
N LEU A 60 -15.07 0.30 10.92
CA LEU A 60 -14.96 -0.32 12.24
C LEU A 60 -15.62 0.53 13.33
N LYS A 61 -15.41 1.85 13.26
CA LYS A 61 -16.02 2.80 14.19
C LYS A 61 -17.54 2.82 14.01
N TRP A 62 -18.02 2.92 12.77
CA TRP A 62 -19.45 2.98 12.48
C TRP A 62 -20.18 1.71 12.90
N LEU A 63 -19.59 0.52 12.67
CA LEU A 63 -20.15 -0.74 13.14
C LEU A 63 -20.27 -0.79 14.67
N LYS A 64 -19.21 -0.40 15.39
CA LYS A 64 -19.25 -0.35 16.86
C LYS A 64 -20.28 0.66 17.37
N SER A 65 -20.34 1.85 16.78
CA SER A 65 -21.31 2.88 17.14
C SER A 65 -22.77 2.48 16.84
N ALA A 66 -22.98 1.64 15.83
CA ALA A 66 -24.30 1.08 15.50
C ALA A 66 -24.70 -0.08 16.44
N GLY A 67 -23.82 -0.54 17.33
CA GLY A 67 -24.13 -1.58 18.31
C GLY A 67 -23.74 -3.01 17.90
N PHE A 68 -23.01 -3.21 16.80
CA PHE A 68 -22.50 -4.55 16.45
C PHE A 68 -21.41 -4.99 17.44
N ALA A 69 -21.52 -6.22 17.94
CA ALA A 69 -20.66 -6.79 18.99
C ALA A 69 -19.28 -7.24 18.48
N LEU A 70 -18.48 -6.29 18.00
CA LEU A 70 -17.14 -6.58 17.45
C LEU A 70 -16.07 -6.68 18.55
N PRO A 71 -15.09 -7.61 18.43
CA PRO A 71 -13.96 -7.70 19.36
C PRO A 71 -13.18 -6.39 19.51
N GLU A 72 -12.61 -6.15 20.69
CA GLU A 72 -11.84 -4.94 20.98
C GLU A 72 -10.50 -4.92 20.22
N ASN A 73 -9.79 -6.05 20.20
CA ASN A 73 -8.46 -6.23 19.63
C ASN A 73 -8.47 -6.60 18.13
N LEU A 74 -9.50 -6.19 17.39
CA LEU A 74 -9.65 -6.53 15.98
C LEU A 74 -8.64 -5.81 15.06
N ARG A 75 -8.19 -4.62 15.47
CA ARG A 75 -7.20 -3.84 14.73
C ARG A 75 -5.81 -4.15 15.29
N ARG A 76 -4.94 -4.66 14.42
CA ARG A 76 -3.50 -4.77 14.63
C ARG A 76 -2.81 -3.54 14.03
N SER A 77 -1.75 -3.07 14.65
CA SER A 77 -1.00 -1.92 14.14
C SER A 77 0.46 -1.92 14.57
N TYR A 78 1.32 -1.41 13.70
CA TYR A 78 2.72 -1.09 14.01
C TYR A 78 3.07 0.24 13.34
N ASN A 79 4.11 0.92 13.80
CA ASN A 79 4.50 2.21 13.25
C ASN A 79 5.88 2.11 12.60
N GLY A 80 5.93 2.12 11.27
CA GLY A 80 7.19 2.19 10.52
C GLY A 80 7.91 3.55 10.63
N ASN A 81 7.26 4.58 11.18
CA ASN A 81 7.74 5.96 11.31
C ASN A 81 8.25 6.57 10.00
N MET A 82 7.53 6.28 8.90
CA MET A 82 7.96 6.67 7.55
C MET A 82 7.43 8.02 7.12
N ARG A 83 8.22 8.68 6.29
CA ARG A 83 7.87 9.95 5.66
C ARG A 83 8.26 9.88 4.19
N TYR A 84 7.53 10.64 3.38
CA TYR A 84 7.85 10.85 1.98
C TYR A 84 7.87 12.33 1.64
N THR A 85 8.82 12.68 0.79
CA THR A 85 8.72 13.86 -0.07
C THR A 85 8.61 13.37 -1.50
N THR A 86 7.53 13.73 -2.16
CA THR A 86 7.31 13.48 -3.57
C THR A 86 7.40 14.80 -4.32
N ILE A 87 8.17 14.82 -5.39
CA ILE A 87 8.33 15.99 -6.26
C ILE A 87 7.92 15.55 -7.66
N CYS A 88 6.86 16.16 -8.18
CA CYS A 88 6.41 15.91 -9.55
C CYS A 88 6.94 17.03 -10.45
N PHE A 89 7.49 16.64 -11.60
CA PHE A 89 7.97 17.54 -12.64
C PHE A 89 7.13 17.33 -13.89
N ASN A 90 6.69 18.42 -14.52
CA ASN A 90 6.16 18.39 -15.87
C ASN A 90 7.32 18.40 -16.88
N VAL A 91 7.42 17.38 -17.72
CA VAL A 91 8.57 17.13 -18.59
C VAL A 91 8.14 17.16 -20.05
N THR A 92 8.53 18.21 -20.77
CA THR A 92 8.25 18.27 -22.21
C THR A 92 9.08 17.22 -22.97
N PRO A 93 8.66 16.80 -24.18
CA PRO A 93 9.45 15.87 -25.00
C PRO A 93 10.88 16.37 -25.26
N GLU A 94 11.07 17.68 -25.42
CA GLU A 94 12.38 18.30 -25.61
C GLU A 94 13.27 18.20 -24.36
N LEU A 95 12.67 18.38 -23.17
CA LEU A 95 13.38 18.18 -21.91
C LEU A 95 13.73 16.70 -21.73
N GLU A 96 12.77 15.79 -21.93
CA GLU A 96 12.98 14.35 -21.79
C GLU A 96 14.12 13.85 -22.71
N ALA A 97 14.17 14.32 -23.95
CA ALA A 97 15.22 13.94 -24.92
C ALA A 97 16.63 14.37 -24.48
N ARG A 98 16.74 15.44 -23.68
CA ARG A 98 18.01 15.99 -23.17
C ARG A 98 18.46 15.34 -21.87
N LEU A 99 17.58 14.65 -21.14
CA LEU A 99 17.95 14.01 -19.88
C LEU A 99 19.02 12.93 -20.14
N PRO A 100 20.13 12.91 -19.39
CA PRO A 100 21.21 11.94 -19.54
C PRO A 100 20.86 10.57 -18.95
N ILE A 101 19.64 10.09 -19.18
CA ILE A 101 19.16 8.79 -18.71
C ILE A 101 19.84 7.68 -19.53
N PRO A 102 20.47 6.68 -18.91
CA PRO A 102 21.05 5.53 -19.61
C PRO A 102 20.01 4.81 -20.47
N THR A 103 20.42 4.31 -21.64
CA THR A 103 19.52 3.66 -22.60
C THR A 103 18.68 2.56 -21.96
N LEU A 104 19.29 1.71 -21.12
CA LEU A 104 18.58 0.62 -20.43
C LEU A 104 17.47 1.11 -19.48
N SER A 105 17.55 2.34 -18.98
CA SER A 105 16.55 2.93 -18.08
C SER A 105 15.48 3.73 -18.83
N LYS A 106 15.71 4.15 -20.08
CA LYS A 106 14.79 5.03 -20.83
C LYS A 106 13.43 4.38 -21.08
N ASP A 107 13.42 3.07 -21.30
CA ASP A 107 12.20 2.31 -21.64
C ASP A 107 11.52 1.73 -20.39
N THR A 108 11.97 2.12 -19.19
CA THR A 108 11.41 1.64 -17.93
C THR A 108 10.59 2.72 -17.24
N ILE A 109 9.58 2.30 -16.47
CA ILE A 109 8.83 3.20 -15.59
C ILE A 109 9.72 3.70 -14.45
N MET A 110 10.53 2.82 -13.87
CA MET A 110 11.46 3.14 -12.78
C MET A 110 12.86 3.43 -13.34
N ILE A 111 13.16 4.70 -13.61
CA ILE A 111 14.42 5.16 -14.21
C ILE A 111 15.60 4.91 -13.26
N TYR A 112 15.39 5.18 -11.97
CA TYR A 112 16.40 5.02 -10.92
C TYR A 112 15.72 4.63 -9.61
N ALA A 113 16.34 3.72 -8.87
CA ALA A 113 15.90 3.39 -7.51
C ALA A 113 17.10 3.06 -6.63
N ASN A 114 17.21 3.76 -5.51
CA ASN A 114 17.97 3.35 -4.35
C ASN A 114 16.95 2.99 -3.26
N LEU A 115 16.86 1.69 -2.95
CA LEU A 115 15.85 1.17 -2.02
C LEU A 115 16.45 1.02 -0.61
N PRO A 116 15.64 1.22 0.45
CA PRO A 116 16.06 1.01 1.82
C PRO A 116 16.63 -0.38 2.06
N HIS A 117 17.66 -0.44 2.91
CA HIS A 117 18.26 -1.68 3.35
C HIS A 117 18.76 -1.53 4.79
N SER A 118 18.41 -2.48 5.66
CA SER A 118 18.59 -2.36 7.12
C SER A 118 20.03 -2.11 7.57
N ASN A 119 21.03 -2.49 6.77
CA ASN A 119 22.44 -2.28 7.09
C ASN A 119 22.96 -0.86 6.78
N PHE A 120 22.27 -0.11 5.93
CA PHE A 120 22.70 1.22 5.47
C PHE A 120 21.74 2.33 5.93
N GLY A 121 20.46 2.00 6.03
CA GLY A 121 19.43 2.91 6.51
C GLY A 121 18.09 2.68 5.84
N CYS A 122 17.12 3.49 6.25
CA CYS A 122 15.75 3.48 5.79
C CYS A 122 15.48 4.51 4.67
N PHE A 123 16.52 4.90 3.93
CA PHE A 123 16.44 5.98 2.96
C PHE A 123 16.10 5.45 1.57
N LEU A 124 15.14 6.09 0.91
CA LEU A 124 14.81 5.85 -0.48
C LEU A 124 15.09 7.10 -1.30
N VAL A 125 15.65 6.92 -2.49
CA VAL A 125 15.50 7.87 -3.58
C VAL A 125 15.09 7.13 -4.84
N GLY A 126 14.09 7.62 -5.55
CA GLY A 126 13.65 7.05 -6.82
C GLY A 126 13.24 8.11 -7.81
N LEU A 127 13.47 7.85 -9.10
CA LEU A 127 12.93 8.64 -10.19
C LEU A 127 12.14 7.72 -11.10
N MET A 128 10.89 8.11 -11.37
CA MET A 128 10.00 7.31 -12.20
C MET A 128 9.19 8.16 -13.17
N LYS A 129 8.84 7.58 -14.30
CA LYS A 129 7.92 8.15 -15.27
C LYS A 129 6.48 7.88 -14.83
N LEU A 130 5.64 8.89 -14.95
CA LEU A 130 4.20 8.82 -14.74
C LEU A 130 3.48 9.21 -16.04
N GLU A 131 2.16 9.08 -16.04
CA GLU A 131 1.31 9.53 -17.14
C GLU A 131 1.39 11.06 -17.33
N LYS A 132 0.88 11.55 -18.47
CA LYS A 132 0.74 12.99 -18.76
C LYS A 132 2.05 13.75 -18.63
N ASN A 133 3.12 13.22 -19.22
CA ASN A 133 4.43 13.87 -19.28
C ASN A 133 4.98 14.25 -17.90
N THR A 134 4.70 13.44 -16.88
CA THR A 134 5.16 13.72 -15.51
C THR A 134 6.31 12.78 -15.15
N MET A 135 7.38 13.32 -14.56
CA MET A 135 8.36 12.51 -13.84
C MET A 135 8.25 12.79 -12.35
N GLN A 136 8.42 11.76 -11.52
CA GLN A 136 8.31 11.85 -10.08
C GLN A 136 9.65 11.48 -9.43
N LEU A 137 10.20 12.41 -8.66
CA LEU A 137 11.31 12.18 -7.75
C LEU A 137 10.74 11.91 -6.36
N LEU A 138 11.07 10.76 -5.79
CA LEU A 138 10.60 10.32 -4.50
C LEU A 138 11.77 10.25 -3.52
N PHE A 139 11.58 10.82 -2.33
CA PHE A 139 12.43 10.63 -1.17
C PHE A 139 11.63 9.96 -0.07
N SER A 140 12.26 9.05 0.66
CA SER A 140 11.73 8.52 1.92
C SER A 140 12.81 8.42 2.97
N ASP A 141 12.42 8.61 4.22
CA ASP A 141 13.19 8.20 5.39
C ASP A 141 12.28 7.56 6.46
N SER A 142 12.92 6.97 7.47
CA SER A 142 12.30 6.70 8.77
C SER A 142 13.22 7.16 9.90
N GLY A 143 13.06 8.41 10.32
CA GLY A 143 13.89 9.08 11.33
C GLY A 143 13.09 9.57 12.55
N GLU A 144 13.77 9.64 13.70
CA GLU A 144 13.29 10.45 14.84
C GLU A 144 13.60 11.94 14.57
N GLY A 145 12.78 12.86 15.09
CA GLY A 145 12.99 14.29 14.92
C GLY A 145 12.44 14.87 13.60
N GLU A 146 12.90 16.05 13.20
CA GLU A 146 12.47 16.68 11.94
C GLU A 146 13.13 16.03 10.72
N SER A 147 12.38 15.91 9.63
CA SER A 147 12.89 15.37 8.37
C SER A 147 13.77 16.40 7.67
N ASP A 148 14.95 15.98 7.26
CA ASP A 148 15.92 16.75 6.47
C ASP A 148 15.77 16.49 4.94
N MET A 149 14.69 15.81 4.53
CA MET A 149 14.34 15.72 3.11
C MET A 149 14.05 17.10 2.49
N PRO A 150 14.33 17.29 1.19
CA PRO A 150 14.11 18.55 0.49
C PRO A 150 12.70 19.11 0.68
N ARG A 151 12.59 20.43 0.91
CA ARG A 151 11.30 21.15 1.00
C ARG A 151 11.15 22.20 -0.09
N VAL A 152 12.27 22.65 -0.64
CA VAL A 152 12.34 23.54 -1.79
C VAL A 152 13.34 23.02 -2.81
N VAL A 153 13.28 23.55 -4.03
CA VAL A 153 14.10 23.09 -5.18
C VAL A 153 15.60 23.17 -4.88
N SER A 154 16.05 24.23 -4.19
CA SER A 154 17.45 24.44 -3.84
C SER A 154 18.03 23.36 -2.91
N ASP A 155 17.17 22.62 -2.20
CA ASP A 155 17.61 21.58 -1.25
C ASP A 155 17.92 20.25 -1.96
N ILE A 156 17.38 20.03 -3.16
CA ILE A 156 17.35 18.71 -3.82
C ILE A 156 18.77 18.20 -4.12
N LEU A 157 19.57 18.99 -4.85
CA LEU A 157 20.93 18.57 -5.22
C LEU A 157 21.86 18.43 -4.01
N PRO A 158 21.90 19.39 -3.05
CA PRO A 158 22.66 19.20 -1.81
C PRO A 158 22.27 17.93 -1.05
N TYR A 159 20.98 17.61 -0.97
CA TYR A 159 20.49 16.39 -0.34
C TYR A 159 20.97 15.13 -1.07
N LEU A 160 20.88 15.09 -2.41
CA LEU A 160 21.35 13.96 -3.21
C LEU A 160 22.86 13.73 -3.11
N GLN A 161 23.65 14.80 -3.04
CA GLN A 161 25.11 14.73 -2.91
C GLN A 161 25.56 14.12 -1.57
N ARG A 162 24.79 14.36 -0.50
CA ARG A 162 25.04 13.80 0.84
C ARG A 162 24.17 12.57 1.15
N PHE A 163 23.50 12.00 0.16
CA PHE A 163 22.53 10.93 0.38
C PHE A 163 23.21 9.74 1.07
N PRO A 164 22.70 9.28 2.23
CA PRO A 164 23.35 8.27 3.08
C PRO A 164 23.14 6.82 2.58
N GLY A 165 23.05 6.63 1.26
CA GLY A 165 22.90 5.32 0.65
C GLY A 165 24.17 4.48 0.71
N HIS A 166 24.08 3.20 0.33
CA HIS A 166 25.23 2.29 0.28
C HIS A 166 26.34 2.74 -0.69
N ALA A 167 26.00 3.57 -1.67
CA ALA A 167 26.91 4.11 -2.67
C ALA A 167 26.50 5.54 -3.05
N PRO A 168 27.44 6.38 -3.51
CA PRO A 168 27.14 7.71 -4.01
C PRO A 168 26.12 7.66 -5.17
N ILE A 169 25.29 8.70 -5.24
CA ILE A 169 24.35 8.88 -6.35
C ILE A 169 25.13 9.04 -7.67
N SER A 170 24.67 8.36 -8.71
CA SER A 170 25.35 8.35 -10.02
C SER A 170 25.40 9.76 -10.62
N PRO A 171 26.52 10.17 -11.28
CA PRO A 171 26.65 11.51 -11.85
C PRO A 171 25.55 11.86 -12.86
N TRP A 172 25.19 10.93 -13.74
CA TRP A 172 24.10 11.13 -14.71
C TRP A 172 22.76 11.41 -14.03
N PHE A 173 22.52 10.82 -12.86
CA PHE A 173 21.27 11.01 -12.12
C PHE A 173 21.22 12.41 -11.51
N LEU A 174 22.34 12.89 -10.94
CA LEU A 174 22.45 14.26 -10.45
C LEU A 174 22.22 15.28 -11.57
N GLU A 175 22.79 15.05 -12.75
CA GLU A 175 22.60 15.91 -13.92
C GLU A 175 21.15 15.88 -14.42
N ALA A 176 20.53 14.70 -14.49
CA ALA A 176 19.11 14.58 -14.86
C ALA A 176 18.20 15.33 -13.89
N VAL A 177 18.41 15.17 -12.58
CA VAL A 177 17.63 15.89 -11.57
C VAL A 177 17.89 17.40 -11.63
N ALA A 178 19.11 17.84 -11.90
CA ALA A 178 19.42 19.26 -12.06
C ALA A 178 18.62 19.88 -13.22
N LEU A 179 18.56 19.21 -14.37
CA LEU A 179 17.75 19.65 -15.52
C LEU A 179 16.26 19.68 -15.21
N LEU A 180 15.74 18.68 -14.48
CA LEU A 180 14.35 18.66 -14.02
C LEU A 180 14.04 19.82 -13.07
N CYS A 181 14.95 20.13 -12.14
CA CYS A 181 14.78 21.25 -11.22
C CYS A 181 14.78 22.61 -11.92
N GLU A 182 15.59 22.75 -12.98
CA GLU A 182 15.69 24.00 -13.75
C GLU A 182 14.48 24.23 -14.66
N GLN A 183 13.95 23.17 -15.30
CA GLN A 183 13.02 23.30 -16.43
C GLN A 183 11.68 22.57 -16.24
N GLY A 184 11.50 21.82 -15.15
CA GLY A 184 10.40 20.87 -14.98
C GLY A 184 9.25 21.30 -14.07
N ASP A 185 9.16 22.57 -13.66
CA ASP A 185 8.09 23.12 -12.80
C ASP A 185 7.70 22.21 -11.59
N PRO A 186 8.58 22.12 -10.57
CA PRO A 186 8.46 21.15 -9.49
C PRO A 186 7.29 21.40 -8.53
N LEU A 187 6.49 20.37 -8.29
CA LEU A 187 5.40 20.36 -7.31
C LEU A 187 5.72 19.41 -6.16
N PHE A 188 5.82 19.96 -4.94
CA PHE A 188 6.16 19.23 -3.73
C PHE A 188 4.93 18.70 -2.99
N TYR A 189 5.02 17.45 -2.54
CA TYR A 189 4.06 16.80 -1.66
C TYR A 189 4.81 16.15 -0.49
N HIS A 190 4.53 16.59 0.72
CA HIS A 190 5.12 16.03 1.94
C HIS A 190 4.08 15.20 2.69
N ASN A 191 4.38 13.93 2.90
CA ASN A 191 3.45 12.99 3.52
C ASN A 191 4.13 12.25 4.67
N LYS A 192 3.61 12.43 5.89
CA LYS A 192 3.89 11.50 6.99
C LYS A 192 2.95 10.32 6.84
N ILE A 193 3.52 9.11 6.71
CA ILE A 193 2.68 7.92 6.59
C ILE A 193 2.07 7.60 7.95
N PRO A 194 0.75 7.34 8.02
CA PRO A 194 0.13 6.92 9.27
C PRO A 194 0.66 5.56 9.70
N THR A 195 0.40 5.21 10.96
CA THR A 195 0.60 3.85 11.48
C THR A 195 -0.04 2.82 10.55
N GLN A 196 0.73 1.79 10.17
CA GLN A 196 0.23 0.67 9.39
C GLN A 196 -0.74 -0.14 10.24
N SER A 197 -1.81 -0.64 9.62
CA SER A 197 -2.86 -1.31 10.37
C SER A 197 -3.58 -2.38 9.56
N TYR A 198 -4.05 -3.41 10.25
CA TYR A 198 -4.87 -4.47 9.68
C TYR A 198 -6.07 -4.72 10.58
N ILE A 199 -7.28 -4.57 10.03
CA ILE A 199 -8.51 -4.95 10.72
C ILE A 199 -8.84 -6.39 10.32
N GLU A 200 -8.72 -7.30 11.28
CA GLU A 200 -8.80 -8.74 11.06
C GLU A 200 -10.26 -9.24 10.99
N TYR A 201 -11.11 -8.60 10.17
CA TYR A 201 -12.53 -8.96 10.00
C TYR A 201 -12.74 -10.46 9.68
N HIS A 202 -11.75 -11.13 9.10
CA HIS A 202 -11.74 -12.56 8.81
C HIS A 202 -11.81 -13.46 10.06
N ARG A 203 -11.50 -12.91 11.25
CA ARG A 203 -11.58 -13.58 12.55
C ARG A 203 -12.89 -13.35 13.28
N VAL A 204 -13.73 -12.42 12.80
CA VAL A 204 -15.00 -12.11 13.46
C VAL A 204 -16.03 -13.20 13.14
N PRO A 205 -16.76 -13.73 14.14
CA PRO A 205 -17.84 -14.67 13.90
C PRO A 205 -18.92 -14.07 12.99
N ALA A 206 -19.52 -14.89 12.12
CA ALA A 206 -20.54 -14.44 11.18
C ALA A 206 -21.75 -13.74 11.84
N ARG A 207 -22.07 -14.13 13.07
CA ARG A 207 -23.18 -13.53 13.85
C ARG A 207 -22.90 -12.09 14.33
N ASP A 208 -21.64 -11.67 14.38
CA ASP A 208 -21.24 -10.38 14.94
C ASP A 208 -20.96 -9.32 13.85
N LEU A 209 -20.89 -9.74 12.58
CA LEU A 209 -20.81 -8.85 11.41
C LEU A 209 -22.20 -8.69 10.78
N PRO A 210 -22.60 -7.51 10.28
CA PRO A 210 -23.77 -7.39 9.42
C PRO A 210 -23.56 -8.11 8.09
N SER A 211 -24.60 -8.78 7.58
CA SER A 211 -24.54 -9.62 6.37
C SER A 211 -24.18 -8.86 5.09
N ASN A 212 -24.33 -7.54 5.11
CA ASN A 212 -24.16 -6.65 3.97
C ASN A 212 -23.03 -5.63 4.18
N PHE A 213 -21.95 -5.99 4.90
CA PHE A 213 -20.78 -5.13 5.07
C PHE A 213 -19.48 -5.78 4.58
N ILE A 214 -18.68 -5.00 3.85
CA ILE A 214 -17.31 -5.33 3.48
C ILE A 214 -16.40 -4.12 3.66
N ALA A 215 -15.09 -4.33 3.69
CA ALA A 215 -14.07 -3.27 3.67
C ALA A 215 -13.04 -3.56 2.58
N ILE A 216 -12.65 -2.53 1.83
CA ILE A 216 -11.81 -2.63 0.63
C ILE A 216 -10.59 -1.71 0.78
N GLY A 217 -9.44 -2.17 0.30
CA GLY A 217 -8.22 -1.37 0.28
C GLY A 217 -7.65 -1.12 1.68
N ASP A 218 -7.17 0.10 1.92
CA ASP A 218 -6.59 0.48 3.23
C ASP A 218 -7.63 0.48 4.37
N ALA A 219 -8.94 0.51 4.04
CA ALA A 219 -10.00 0.37 5.02
C ALA A 219 -10.00 -1.00 5.71
N ASN A 220 -9.44 -2.03 5.05
CA ASN A 220 -9.20 -3.35 5.63
C ASN A 220 -7.74 -3.53 6.06
N LEU A 221 -6.80 -3.25 5.16
CA LEU A 221 -5.38 -3.53 5.33
C LEU A 221 -4.55 -2.36 4.79
N GLN A 222 -4.03 -1.53 5.69
CA GLN A 222 -3.16 -0.41 5.39
C GLN A 222 -1.69 -0.82 5.52
N LEU A 223 -1.00 -0.91 4.38
CA LEU A 223 0.38 -1.37 4.28
C LEU A 223 1.35 -0.19 4.20
N ASN A 224 2.64 -0.51 4.33
CA ASN A 224 3.71 0.40 3.95
C ASN A 224 3.69 0.62 2.41
N PRO A 225 3.49 1.86 1.92
CA PRO A 225 3.41 2.16 0.48
C PRO A 225 4.69 1.86 -0.30
N ILE A 226 5.85 1.76 0.35
CA ILE A 226 7.14 1.51 -0.31
C ILE A 226 7.16 0.21 -1.10
N HIS A 227 6.31 -0.74 -0.72
CA HIS A 227 6.23 -2.04 -1.38
C HIS A 227 5.34 -2.04 -2.63
N GLY A 228 4.67 -0.92 -2.96
CA GLY A 228 3.90 -0.78 -4.20
C GLY A 228 2.65 -1.67 -4.31
N GLN A 229 2.13 -2.17 -3.18
CA GLN A 229 1.07 -3.20 -3.17
C GLN A 229 -0.37 -2.64 -3.16
N GLY A 230 -0.55 -1.32 -3.12
CA GLY A 230 -1.85 -0.67 -2.91
C GLY A 230 -2.92 -1.03 -3.96
N PHE A 231 -2.61 -0.84 -5.24
CA PHE A 231 -3.55 -1.10 -6.33
C PHE A 231 -3.85 -2.60 -6.51
N ALA A 232 -2.82 -3.43 -6.50
CA ALA A 232 -2.98 -4.86 -6.69
C ALA A 232 -3.87 -5.49 -5.59
N LYS A 233 -3.72 -5.03 -4.35
CA LYS A 233 -4.62 -5.37 -3.22
C LYS A 233 -6.09 -4.99 -3.50
N ILE A 234 -6.35 -3.77 -3.96
CA ILE A 234 -7.72 -3.31 -4.26
C ILE A 234 -8.33 -4.16 -5.39
N MET A 235 -7.55 -4.49 -6.42
CA MET A 235 -7.99 -5.36 -7.50
C MET A 235 -8.37 -6.76 -6.99
N LEU A 236 -7.55 -7.36 -6.11
CA LEU A 236 -7.87 -8.64 -5.47
C LEU A 236 -9.14 -8.57 -4.61
N ASN A 237 -9.36 -7.47 -3.89
CA ASN A 237 -10.59 -7.25 -3.14
C ASN A 237 -11.83 -7.19 -4.06
N GLY A 238 -11.71 -6.52 -5.20
CA GLY A 238 -12.76 -6.42 -6.22
C GLY A 238 -13.05 -7.76 -6.91
N ILE A 239 -12.01 -8.50 -7.32
CA ILE A 239 -12.13 -9.84 -7.91
C ILE A 239 -12.79 -10.80 -6.92
N THR A 240 -12.40 -10.75 -5.65
CA THR A 240 -13.00 -11.58 -4.58
C THR A 240 -14.47 -11.25 -4.39
N LEU A 241 -14.83 -9.97 -4.36
CA LEU A 241 -16.22 -9.52 -4.27
C LEU A 241 -17.04 -10.03 -5.47
N ASN A 242 -16.54 -9.80 -6.69
CA ASN A 242 -17.19 -10.18 -7.92
C ASN A 242 -17.44 -11.70 -7.98
N ALA A 243 -16.41 -12.50 -7.73
CA ALA A 243 -16.51 -13.96 -7.74
C ALA A 243 -17.52 -14.48 -6.70
N LEU A 244 -17.57 -13.86 -5.51
CA LEU A 244 -18.53 -14.26 -4.48
C LEU A 244 -19.96 -13.88 -4.86
N LEU A 245 -20.21 -12.65 -5.33
CA LEU A 245 -21.54 -12.22 -5.77
C LEU A 245 -22.06 -13.09 -6.92
N HIS A 246 -21.24 -13.41 -7.92
CA HIS A 246 -21.61 -14.31 -9.02
C HIS A 246 -21.84 -15.76 -8.61
N SER A 247 -21.31 -16.19 -7.46
CA SER A 247 -21.55 -17.53 -6.92
C SER A 247 -22.87 -17.65 -6.16
N LEU A 248 -23.56 -16.53 -5.91
CA LEU A 248 -24.85 -16.52 -5.22
C LEU A 248 -25.97 -16.85 -6.21
N ASN A 249 -26.82 -17.83 -5.83
CA ASN A 249 -28.04 -18.17 -6.57
C ASN A 249 -29.28 -17.44 -6.01
N THR A 250 -29.08 -16.29 -5.37
CA THR A 250 -30.11 -15.55 -4.64
C THR A 250 -29.95 -14.06 -4.86
N THR A 251 -31.04 -13.31 -4.73
CA THR A 251 -31.07 -11.85 -4.81
C THR A 251 -30.70 -11.16 -3.49
N SER A 252 -30.67 -11.90 -2.37
CA SER A 252 -30.28 -11.40 -1.06
C SER A 252 -28.93 -11.96 -0.59
N LEU A 253 -28.15 -11.15 0.12
CA LEU A 253 -26.86 -11.58 0.66
C LEU A 253 -27.06 -12.56 1.84
N PRO A 254 -26.45 -13.77 1.79
CA PRO A 254 -26.47 -14.69 2.92
C PRO A 254 -25.86 -14.10 4.19
N ARG A 255 -26.30 -14.57 5.37
CA ARG A 255 -25.79 -14.08 6.67
C ARG A 255 -24.27 -14.16 6.80
N ASP A 256 -23.65 -15.18 6.22
CA ASP A 256 -22.22 -15.45 6.27
C ASP A 256 -21.42 -14.86 5.09
N PHE A 257 -22.07 -14.13 4.17
CA PHE A 257 -21.42 -13.42 3.07
C PHE A 257 -20.15 -12.63 3.48
N PRO A 258 -20.18 -11.75 4.50
CA PRO A 258 -19.00 -10.99 4.90
C PRO A 258 -17.88 -11.91 5.40
N THR A 259 -18.23 -12.99 6.11
CA THR A 259 -17.26 -13.98 6.59
C THR A 259 -16.56 -14.68 5.42
N ARG A 260 -17.32 -15.09 4.39
CA ARG A 260 -16.74 -15.68 3.18
C ARG A 260 -15.83 -14.69 2.46
N TYR A 261 -16.27 -13.44 2.34
CA TYR A 261 -15.49 -12.36 1.72
C TYR A 261 -14.17 -12.12 2.45
N PHE A 262 -14.21 -11.85 3.76
CA PHE A 262 -13.01 -11.53 4.52
C PHE A 262 -12.05 -12.72 4.64
N LYS A 263 -12.56 -13.95 4.80
CA LYS A 263 -11.70 -15.15 4.79
C LYS A 263 -11.00 -15.33 3.44
N LYS A 264 -11.73 -15.19 2.33
CA LYS A 264 -11.15 -15.33 0.99
C LYS A 264 -10.14 -14.21 0.69
N ASN A 265 -10.44 -12.97 1.07
CA ASN A 265 -9.48 -11.86 0.97
C ASN A 265 -8.21 -12.13 1.78
N ALA A 266 -8.34 -12.59 3.04
CA ALA A 266 -7.20 -12.84 3.90
C ALA A 266 -6.24 -13.91 3.34
N VAL A 267 -6.73 -14.87 2.55
CA VAL A 267 -5.87 -15.83 1.83
C VAL A 267 -4.93 -15.13 0.85
N TYR A 268 -5.41 -14.10 0.15
CA TYR A 268 -4.61 -13.40 -0.87
C TYR A 268 -3.82 -12.21 -0.32
N THR A 269 -4.34 -11.53 0.70
CA THR A 269 -3.74 -10.29 1.21
C THR A 269 -3.03 -10.46 2.56
N GLY A 270 -3.30 -11.55 3.29
CA GLY A 270 -2.72 -11.78 4.62
C GLY A 270 -1.19 -11.84 4.60
N GLY A 271 -0.61 -12.51 3.60
CA GLY A 271 0.85 -12.57 3.43
C GLY A 271 1.51 -11.19 3.24
N MET A 272 0.79 -10.21 2.69
CA MET A 272 1.31 -8.84 2.55
C MET A 272 1.50 -8.17 3.91
N TRP A 273 0.61 -8.43 4.88
CA TRP A 273 0.75 -7.87 6.22
C TRP A 273 2.04 -8.33 6.88
N ASP A 274 2.27 -9.65 6.92
CA ASP A 274 3.47 -10.23 7.53
C ASP A 274 4.72 -9.87 6.72
N GLY A 275 4.67 -9.95 5.39
CA GLY A 275 5.79 -9.63 4.52
C GLY A 275 6.28 -8.18 4.67
N THR A 276 5.37 -7.21 4.81
CA THR A 276 5.74 -5.79 4.98
C THR A 276 6.18 -5.48 6.40
N ARG A 277 5.38 -5.84 7.42
CA ARG A 277 5.69 -5.48 8.81
C ARG A 277 7.01 -6.08 9.30
N LEU A 278 7.30 -7.34 8.93
CA LEU A 278 8.50 -8.03 9.39
C LEU A 278 9.76 -7.47 8.74
N GLN A 279 9.65 -6.88 7.54
CA GLN A 279 10.75 -6.13 6.92
C GLN A 279 10.94 -4.79 7.63
N ASP A 280 9.85 -4.07 7.93
CA ASP A 280 9.91 -2.78 8.63
C ASP A 280 10.53 -2.89 10.03
N TYR A 281 10.37 -4.03 10.71
CA TYR A 281 10.96 -4.29 12.03
C TYR A 281 12.50 -4.27 12.03
N ALA A 282 13.13 -4.38 10.85
CA ALA A 282 14.57 -4.23 10.72
C ALA A 282 15.04 -2.82 11.13
N TYR A 283 14.22 -1.79 10.89
CA TYR A 283 14.63 -0.40 11.06
C TYR A 283 14.61 0.04 12.53
N PRO A 284 15.63 0.80 13.01
CA PRO A 284 15.71 1.31 14.37
C PRO A 284 14.50 2.09 14.86
N THR A 285 13.90 2.85 13.96
CA THR A 285 12.80 3.77 14.23
C THR A 285 11.42 3.12 14.15
N CYS A 286 11.36 1.85 13.73
CA CYS A 286 10.11 1.10 13.70
C CYS A 286 9.68 0.74 15.13
N GLN A 287 8.42 1.01 15.45
CA GLN A 287 7.77 0.55 16.67
C GLN A 287 6.96 -0.71 16.32
N PRO A 288 7.40 -1.89 16.79
CA PRO A 288 6.68 -3.14 16.53
C PRO A 288 5.26 -3.13 17.10
N MET A 289 4.46 -4.09 16.65
CA MET A 289 3.14 -4.32 17.21
C MET A 289 3.24 -4.79 18.66
N GLU A 290 2.19 -4.56 19.44
CA GLU A 290 2.04 -5.12 20.78
C GLU A 290 2.30 -6.64 20.80
N GLY A 291 3.15 -7.08 21.72
CA GLY A 291 3.55 -8.49 21.89
C GLY A 291 4.71 -8.94 20.98
N GLU A 292 5.23 -8.08 20.12
CA GLU A 292 6.34 -8.39 19.23
C GLU A 292 7.53 -7.46 19.46
N THR A 293 8.68 -7.85 18.92
CA THR A 293 9.93 -7.08 19.00
C THR A 293 10.50 -6.90 17.60
N ARG A 294 11.54 -6.07 17.49
CA ARG A 294 12.28 -5.93 16.22
C ARG A 294 12.95 -7.23 15.78
N GLU A 295 13.18 -8.18 16.69
CA GLU A 295 13.71 -9.51 16.37
C GLU A 295 12.65 -10.45 15.78
N THR A 296 11.36 -10.15 15.95
CA THR A 296 10.28 -10.89 15.31
C THR A 296 10.48 -10.86 13.79
N GLY A 297 10.47 -12.04 13.15
CA GLY A 297 10.69 -12.17 11.70
C GLY A 297 12.14 -12.13 11.25
N ARG A 298 13.14 -12.23 12.14
CA ARG A 298 14.57 -12.24 11.77
C ARG A 298 14.90 -13.28 10.70
N PHE A 299 14.33 -14.49 10.78
CA PHE A 299 14.51 -15.52 9.75
C PHE A 299 13.95 -15.11 8.39
N ILE A 300 12.75 -14.51 8.37
CA ILE A 300 12.11 -14.03 7.14
C ILE A 300 12.96 -12.94 6.48
N ARG A 301 13.53 -12.02 7.27
CA ARG A 301 14.44 -10.99 6.74
C ARG A 301 15.73 -11.58 6.19
N TRP A 302 16.34 -12.52 6.91
CA TRP A 302 17.51 -13.24 6.41
C TRP A 302 17.24 -13.97 5.10
N PHE A 303 16.10 -14.68 5.01
CA PHE A 303 15.67 -15.36 3.80
C PHE A 303 15.41 -14.36 2.67
N GLY A 304 14.77 -13.22 2.96
CA GLY A 304 14.55 -12.14 2.00
C GLY A 304 15.84 -11.55 1.43
N ALA A 305 16.85 -11.33 2.27
CA ALA A 305 18.16 -10.83 1.83
C ALA A 305 18.87 -11.84 0.90
N LYS A 306 18.79 -13.13 1.23
CA LYS A 306 19.25 -14.24 0.37
C LYS A 306 18.50 -14.27 -0.96
N LEU A 307 17.17 -14.18 -0.93
CA LEU A 307 16.30 -14.18 -2.11
C LEU A 307 16.66 -13.03 -3.06
N VAL A 308 16.76 -11.80 -2.55
CA VAL A 308 17.13 -10.63 -3.36
C VAL A 308 18.52 -10.83 -3.96
N THR A 309 19.49 -11.32 -3.17
CA THR A 309 20.84 -11.57 -3.68
C THR A 309 20.83 -12.61 -4.81
N ALA A 310 20.13 -13.73 -4.61
CA ALA A 310 20.03 -14.82 -5.58
C ALA A 310 19.34 -14.36 -6.87
N ALA A 311 18.28 -13.55 -6.77
CA ALA A 311 17.58 -12.97 -7.91
C ALA A 311 18.47 -12.05 -8.78
N THR A 312 19.57 -11.50 -8.25
CA THR A 312 20.52 -10.71 -9.07
C THR A 312 21.51 -11.57 -9.86
N GLN A 313 21.52 -12.89 -9.64
CA GLN A 313 22.51 -13.81 -10.19
C GLN A 313 21.87 -14.97 -10.97
N ASP A 314 20.60 -15.29 -10.70
CA ASP A 314 19.89 -16.42 -11.29
C ASP A 314 18.51 -16.01 -11.81
N GLU A 315 18.26 -16.30 -13.09
CA GLU A 315 17.03 -15.91 -13.79
C GLU A 315 15.78 -16.63 -13.24
N GLU A 316 15.88 -17.91 -12.85
CA GLU A 316 14.74 -18.66 -12.29
C GLU A 316 14.28 -18.03 -10.97
N VAL A 317 15.25 -17.66 -10.11
CA VAL A 317 14.96 -16.97 -8.85
C VAL A 317 14.42 -15.57 -9.11
N ALA A 318 14.97 -14.84 -10.10
CA ALA A 318 14.47 -13.53 -10.51
C ALA A 318 13.01 -13.60 -10.99
N THR A 319 12.66 -14.59 -11.82
CA THR A 319 11.29 -14.82 -12.29
C THR A 319 10.36 -15.19 -11.15
N ALA A 320 10.78 -16.05 -10.21
CA ALA A 320 9.99 -16.38 -9.03
C ALA A 320 9.73 -15.13 -8.17
N MET A 321 10.77 -14.31 -7.92
CA MET A 321 10.63 -13.04 -7.18
C MET A 321 9.71 -12.06 -7.90
N TRP A 322 9.87 -11.93 -9.22
CA TRP A 322 9.06 -11.03 -10.04
C TRP A 322 7.58 -11.41 -10.00
N THR A 323 7.26 -12.68 -10.27
CA THR A 323 5.87 -13.17 -10.32
C THR A 323 5.17 -13.08 -8.96
N ALA A 324 5.86 -13.44 -7.87
CA ALA A 324 5.31 -13.31 -6.52
C ALA A 324 5.10 -11.83 -6.13
N ARG A 325 6.07 -10.95 -6.37
CA ARG A 325 5.93 -9.50 -6.06
C ARG A 325 4.80 -8.83 -6.84
N HIS A 326 4.50 -9.31 -8.04
CA HIS A 326 3.38 -8.83 -8.87
C HIS A 326 2.06 -9.57 -8.59
N LEU A 327 2.02 -10.44 -7.59
CA LEU A 327 0.84 -11.23 -7.20
C LEU A 327 0.30 -12.12 -8.33
N LEU A 328 1.18 -12.54 -9.24
CA LEU A 328 0.89 -13.48 -10.33
C LEU A 328 1.06 -14.93 -9.87
N ALA A 329 1.78 -15.14 -8.77
CA ALA A 329 1.96 -16.43 -8.12
C ALA A 329 1.95 -16.26 -6.60
N ALA A 330 1.66 -17.35 -5.88
CA ALA A 330 1.78 -17.37 -4.42
C ALA A 330 3.26 -17.46 -4.00
N ASP A 331 3.58 -16.98 -2.79
CA ASP A 331 4.93 -17.02 -2.22
C ASP A 331 5.52 -18.44 -2.11
N SER A 332 4.69 -19.48 -2.23
CA SER A 332 5.12 -20.89 -2.29
C SER A 332 6.12 -21.16 -3.41
N VAL A 333 6.18 -20.33 -4.46
CA VAL A 333 7.18 -20.46 -5.54
C VAL A 333 8.61 -20.36 -5.04
N PHE A 334 8.86 -19.66 -3.92
CA PHE A 334 10.19 -19.57 -3.29
C PHE A 334 10.66 -20.88 -2.67
N PHE A 335 9.73 -21.81 -2.45
CA PHE A 335 9.99 -23.10 -1.80
C PHE A 335 10.01 -24.27 -2.79
N ALA A 336 9.90 -23.99 -4.10
CA ALA A 336 10.18 -24.99 -5.12
C ALA A 336 11.64 -25.48 -4.94
N PRO A 337 11.92 -26.79 -5.04
CA PRO A 337 13.22 -27.34 -4.64
C PRO A 337 14.44 -26.68 -5.30
N THR A 338 14.35 -26.38 -6.60
CA THR A 338 15.42 -25.71 -7.38
C THR A 338 15.63 -24.27 -6.93
N VAL A 339 14.54 -23.50 -6.83
CA VAL A 339 14.53 -22.10 -6.38
C VAL A 339 15.06 -21.99 -4.95
N LEU A 340 14.55 -22.82 -4.04
CA LEU A 340 14.96 -22.82 -2.64
C LEU A 340 16.44 -23.15 -2.48
N TRP A 341 16.93 -24.15 -3.20
CA TRP A 341 18.36 -24.49 -3.21
C TRP A 341 19.21 -23.30 -3.65
N LYS A 342 18.86 -22.64 -4.75
CA LYS A 342 19.59 -21.47 -5.25
C LYS A 342 19.60 -20.32 -4.23
N ILE A 343 18.48 -20.07 -3.55
CA ILE A 343 18.38 -19.05 -2.50
C ILE A 343 19.30 -19.37 -1.32
N LEU A 344 19.24 -20.60 -0.80
CA LEU A 344 19.98 -20.99 0.40
C LEU A 344 21.50 -20.99 0.20
N TRP A 345 21.97 -21.46 -0.97
CA TRP A 345 23.39 -21.56 -1.31
C TRP A 345 24.01 -20.26 -1.82
N THR A 346 23.22 -19.24 -2.12
CA THR A 346 23.75 -17.93 -2.50
C THR A 346 24.46 -17.27 -1.32
N SER A 347 25.70 -16.82 -1.49
CA SER A 347 26.37 -16.00 -0.48
C SER A 347 25.69 -14.63 -0.42
N SER A 348 25.23 -14.21 0.77
CA SER A 348 24.54 -12.92 0.92
C SER A 348 25.47 -11.80 0.48
N ARG A 349 24.99 -10.90 -0.39
CA ARG A 349 25.71 -9.67 -0.76
C ARG A 349 25.54 -8.58 0.30
N PHE A 350 24.68 -8.80 1.27
CA PHE A 350 24.28 -7.85 2.30
C PHE A 350 24.50 -8.40 3.69
#